data_AF-A0A844XSK6-F1
#
_entry.id   AF-A0A844XSK6-F1
#
_cell.length_a   1.000
_cell.length_b   1.000
_cell.length_c   1.000
_cell.angle_alpha   90.00
_cell.angle_beta   90.00
_cell.angle_gamma   90.00
#
_symmetry.space_group_name_H-M   'P 1'
#
loop_
_entity.id
_entity.type
_entity.pdbx_description
1 polymer ?
#
loop_
_entity_poly.entity_id
_entity_poly.type
_entity_poly.pdbx_seq_one_letter_code
_entity_poly.pdbx_strand_id
1 'polypeptide(L)'
;MSLIFAAAATLVPVQIESVELSAEGTFVSEFARQAIAEKSVEAIQCLAIGERRDGTNRVCLTAPEWQRVFDRVARSQSAERRDRAIADAQFRASRPGY
;
A
#
# COMPACT_ATOMS: atom_id res chain seq x y z
N MET A 1 4.00 0.90 25.16
CA MET A 1 2.77 1.32 24.46
C MET A 1 3.21 2.10 23.24
N SER A 2 3.44 1.41 22.12
CA SER A 2 3.91 2.05 20.89
C SER A 2 2.71 2.67 20.18
N LEU A 3 2.66 3.99 20.14
CA LEU A 3 1.76 4.73 19.27
C LEU A 3 2.21 4.47 17.83
N ILE A 4 1.61 3.47 17.18
CA ILE A 4 1.69 3.37 15.72
C ILE A 4 0.84 4.53 15.22
N PHE A 5 1.49 5.63 14.87
CA PHE A 5 0.88 6.68 14.06
C PHE A 5 0.48 6.03 12.74
N ALA A 6 -0.79 5.62 12.64
CA ALA A 6 -1.41 5.35 11.37
C ALA A 6 -1.60 6.70 10.67
N ALA A 7 -0.52 7.24 10.11
CA ALA A 7 -0.65 8.19 9.02
C ALA A 7 -1.51 7.46 7.97
N ALA A 8 -2.72 7.96 7.74
CA ALA A 8 -3.63 7.38 6.77
C ALA A 8 -2.92 7.40 5.41
N ALA A 9 -2.39 6.25 5.01
CA ALA A 9 -1.68 6.04 3.78
C ALA A 9 -2.70 6.24 2.65
N THR A 10 -2.82 7.48 2.19
CA THR A 10 -3.87 7.90 1.26
C THR A 10 -3.30 7.94 -0.14
N LEU A 11 -3.99 7.29 -1.09
CA LEU A 11 -3.66 7.41 -2.49
C LEU A 11 -4.04 8.80 -2.98
N VAL A 12 -3.06 9.49 -3.55
CA VAL A 12 -3.23 10.81 -4.16
C VAL A 12 -3.16 10.64 -5.68
N PRO A 13 -4.18 11.07 -6.44
CA PRO A 13 -4.10 11.07 -7.89
C PRO A 13 -3.11 12.15 -8.36
N VAL A 14 -2.15 11.76 -9.19
CA VAL A 14 -1.16 12.63 -9.80
C VAL A 14 -1.35 12.63 -11.31
N GLN A 15 -1.51 13.82 -11.89
CA GLN A 15 -1.70 13.99 -13.33
C GLN A 15 -0.50 13.46 -14.12
N ILE A 16 -0.73 12.84 -15.28
CA ILE A 16 0.34 12.20 -16.08
C ILE A 16 1.42 13.17 -16.57
N GLU A 17 1.13 14.46 -16.63
CA GLU A 17 2.07 15.53 -17.02
C GLU A 17 2.81 16.15 -15.82
N SER A 18 2.54 15.65 -14.61
CA SER A 18 3.14 16.21 -13.40
C SER A 18 4.64 15.91 -13.31
N VAL A 19 5.43 16.95 -13.04
CA VAL A 19 6.88 16.83 -12.75
C VAL A 19 7.16 15.92 -11.56
N GLU A 20 6.17 15.72 -10.68
CA GLU A 20 6.26 14.83 -9.52
C GLU A 20 6.54 13.38 -9.91
N LEU A 21 6.10 12.92 -11.08
CA LEU A 21 6.34 11.56 -11.57
C LEU A 21 7.80 11.32 -11.96
N SER A 22 8.55 12.39 -12.22
CA SER A 22 9.99 12.37 -12.52
C SER A 22 10.89 12.77 -11.34
N ALA A 23 10.29 13.13 -10.20
CA ALA A 23 11.06 13.59 -9.05
C ALA A 23 11.91 12.47 -8.45
N GLU A 24 13.10 12.82 -7.96
CA GLU A 24 13.96 11.89 -7.24
C GLU A 24 13.21 11.32 -6.01
N GLY A 25 13.28 10.01 -5.80
CA GLY A 25 12.50 9.32 -4.76
C GLY A 25 11.08 8.91 -5.18
N THR A 26 10.69 9.19 -6.43
CA THR A 26 9.43 8.69 -7.00
C THR A 26 9.66 7.37 -7.73
N PHE A 27 9.12 6.29 -7.19
CA PHE A 27 9.00 5.04 -7.91
C PHE A 27 7.71 5.06 -8.72
N VAL A 28 7.81 4.95 -10.05
CA VAL A 28 6.67 4.66 -10.94
C VAL A 28 6.81 3.21 -11.40
N SER A 29 5.74 2.41 -11.41
CA SER A 29 5.81 1.05 -11.97
C SER A 29 6.00 1.06 -13.50
N GLU A 30 6.44 -0.06 -14.05
CA GLU A 30 6.56 -0.22 -15.52
C GLU A 30 5.19 -0.10 -16.21
N PHE A 31 4.14 -0.71 -15.65
CA PHE A 31 2.78 -0.59 -16.18
C PHE A 31 2.26 0.84 -16.12
N ALA A 32 2.54 1.58 -15.04
CA ALA A 32 2.19 3.00 -14.95
C ALA A 32 2.96 3.84 -15.97
N ARG A 33 4.26 3.58 -16.18
CA ARG A 33 5.05 4.23 -17.24
C ARG A 33 4.48 3.96 -18.64
N GLN A 34 4.08 2.72 -18.92
CA GLN A 34 3.43 2.36 -20.18
C GLN A 34 2.09 3.09 -20.34
N ALA A 35 1.25 3.11 -19.31
CA ALA A 35 -0.03 3.79 -19.35
C ALA A 35 0.09 5.31 -19.57
N ILE A 36 1.13 5.94 -18.98
CA ILE A 36 1.47 7.34 -19.24
C ILE A 36 1.89 7.53 -20.70
N ALA A 37 2.80 6.70 -21.20
CA ALA A 37 3.33 6.80 -22.57
C ALA A 37 2.23 6.64 -23.63
N GLU A 38 1.28 5.74 -23.38
CA GLU A 38 0.12 5.49 -24.24
C GLU A 38 -1.02 6.51 -24.05
N LYS A 39 -0.91 7.39 -23.05
CA LYS A 39 -1.98 8.31 -22.61
C LYS A 39 -3.31 7.59 -22.35
N SER A 40 -3.24 6.36 -21.82
CA SER A 40 -4.41 5.52 -21.57
C SER A 40 -5.08 5.78 -20.22
N VAL A 41 -4.52 6.71 -19.44
CA VAL A 41 -5.02 7.14 -18.12
C VAL A 41 -4.85 8.65 -17.96
N GLU A 42 -5.75 9.29 -17.22
CA GLU A 42 -5.65 10.73 -16.91
C GLU A 42 -4.72 10.99 -15.71
N ALA A 43 -4.67 10.05 -14.76
CA ALA A 43 -3.88 10.18 -13.54
C ALA A 43 -3.32 8.83 -13.06
N ILE A 44 -2.15 8.88 -12.42
CA ILE A 44 -1.52 7.77 -11.71
C ILE A 44 -1.75 7.93 -10.20
N GLN A 45 -2.04 6.83 -9.52
CA GLN A 45 -2.29 6.87 -8.07
C GLN A 45 -0.98 6.72 -7.33
N CYS A 46 -0.63 7.71 -6.51
CA CYS A 46 0.62 7.75 -5.77
C CYS A 46 0.39 7.66 -4.27
N LEU A 47 1.24 6.91 -3.59
CA LEU A 47 1.28 6.79 -2.14
C LEU A 47 2.59 7.36 -1.62
N ALA A 48 2.51 8.33 -0.71
CA ALA A 48 3.68 8.77 0.05
C ALA A 48 4.07 7.69 1.07
N ILE A 49 5.32 7.23 1.01
CA ILE A 49 5.87 6.20 1.90
C ILE A 49 6.88 6.75 2.92
N GLY A 50 7.19 8.04 2.84
CA GLY A 50 8.04 8.74 3.80
C GLY A 50 8.56 10.06 3.27
N GLU A 51 9.17 10.85 4.14
CA GLU A 51 9.82 12.11 3.78
C GLU A 51 11.33 11.93 3.65
N ARG A 52 11.94 12.66 2.71
CA ARG A 52 13.38 12.88 2.58
C ARG A 52 13.68 14.37 2.77
N ARG A 53 14.96 14.67 2.99
CA ARG A 53 15.46 16.05 3.14
C ARG A 53 15.20 16.93 1.90
N ASP A 54 15.06 16.31 0.74
CA ASP A 54 14.98 16.90 -0.60
C ASP A 54 13.65 16.60 -1.32
N GLY A 55 12.71 15.89 -0.68
CA GLY A 55 11.43 15.55 -1.31
C GLY A 55 10.65 14.47 -0.55
N THR A 56 9.60 13.95 -1.17
CA THR A 56 8.78 12.86 -0.61
C THR A 56 9.07 11.57 -1.36
N ASN A 57 9.40 10.50 -0.64
CA ASN A 57 9.44 9.16 -1.23
C ASN A 57 8.03 8.72 -1.54
N ARG A 58 7.77 8.33 -2.79
CA ARG A 58 6.45 7.95 -3.24
C ARG A 58 6.48 6.75 -4.17
N VAL A 59 5.41 5.98 -4.13
CA VAL A 59 5.17 4.83 -5.00
C VAL A 59 3.93 5.14 -5.83
N CYS A 60 4.07 5.14 -7.15
CA CYS A 60 3.05 5.51 -8.10
C CYS A 60 2.72 4.30 -8.98
N LEU A 61 1.48 3.81 -8.88
CA LEU A 61 0.97 2.67 -9.62
C LEU A 61 -0.33 3.04 -10.32
N THR A 62 -0.72 2.28 -11.32
CA THR A 62 -2.07 2.36 -11.88
C THR A 62 -3.12 1.93 -10.85
N ALA A 63 -4.38 2.35 -11.02
CA ALA A 63 -5.46 1.92 -10.14
C ALA A 63 -5.63 0.38 -10.06
N PRO A 64 -5.56 -0.38 -11.18
CA PRO A 64 -5.60 -1.84 -11.13
C PRO A 64 -4.43 -2.47 -10.36
N GLU A 65 -3.24 -1.88 -10.40
CA GLU A 65 -2.11 -2.36 -9.60
C GLU A 65 -2.35 -2.16 -8.10
N TRP A 66 -2.85 -0.99 -7.70
CA TRP A 66 -3.21 -0.75 -6.30
C TRP A 66 -4.28 -1.72 -5.79
N GLN A 67 -5.28 -2.02 -6.61
CA GLN A 67 -6.27 -3.03 -6.25
C GLN A 67 -5.61 -4.38 -5.94
N ARG A 68 -4.66 -4.83 -6.78
CA ARG A 68 -3.92 -6.10 -6.54
C ARG A 68 -3.08 -6.05 -5.27
N VAL A 69 -2.48 -4.90 -4.97
CA VAL A 69 -1.72 -4.69 -3.72
C VAL A 69 -2.64 -4.80 -2.52
N PHE A 70 -3.76 -4.07 -2.50
CA PHE A 70 -4.72 -4.11 -1.41
C PHE A 70 -5.34 -5.49 -1.23
N ASP A 71 -5.69 -6.19 -2.32
CA ASP A 71 -6.22 -7.56 -2.25
C ASP A 71 -5.22 -8.52 -1.63
N ARG A 72 -3.94 -8.38 -1.96
CA ARG A 72 -2.87 -9.21 -1.38
C ARG A 72 -2.72 -8.94 0.11
N VAL A 73 -2.70 -7.67 0.53
CA VAL A 73 -2.61 -7.28 1.94
C VAL A 73 -3.83 -7.79 2.72
N ALA A 74 -5.03 -7.60 2.18
CA ALA A 74 -6.27 -8.07 2.81
C ALA A 74 -6.27 -9.59 3.01
N ARG A 75 -5.81 -10.36 2.01
CA ARG A 75 -5.66 -11.82 2.13
C ARG A 75 -4.65 -12.22 3.22
N SER A 76 -3.49 -11.56 3.29
CA SER A 76 -2.49 -11.81 4.33
C SER A 76 -3.05 -11.56 5.74
N GLN A 77 -3.66 -10.39 5.95
CA GLN A 77 -4.24 -10.03 7.24
C GLN A 77 -5.42 -10.94 7.63
N SER A 78 -6.17 -11.45 6.64
CA SER A 78 -7.22 -12.44 6.89
C SER A 78 -6.63 -13.77 7.34
N ALA A 79 -5.57 -14.26 6.68
CA ALA A 79 -4.85 -15.47 7.09
C ALA A 79 -4.30 -15.34 8.51
N GLU A 80 -3.57 -14.26 8.80
CA GLU A 80 -3.03 -14.00 10.15
C GLU A 80 -4.11 -13.92 11.23
N ARG A 81 -5.27 -13.32 10.92
CA ARG A 81 -6.40 -13.27 11.85
C ARG A 81 -6.96 -14.65 12.14
N ARG A 82 -7.06 -15.51 11.13
CA ARG A 82 -7.48 -16.91 11.32
C ARG A 82 -6.47 -17.68 12.16
N ASP A 83 -5.18 -17.53 11.87
CA ASP A 83 -4.12 -18.24 12.59
C ASP A 83 -4.10 -17.86 14.08
N ARG A 84 -4.26 -16.56 14.39
CA ARG A 84 -4.41 -16.07 15.77
C ARG A 84 -5.65 -16.65 16.45
N ALA A 85 -6.79 -16.67 15.78
CA ALA A 85 -8.01 -17.24 16.33
C ALA A 85 -7.90 -18.75 16.62
N ILE A 86 -7.18 -19.49 15.75
CA ILE A 86 -6.90 -20.93 15.96
C ILE A 86 -5.99 -21.11 17.18
N ALA A 87 -4.91 -20.33 17.28
CA ALA A 87 -4.00 -20.39 18.43
C ALA A 87 -4.72 -20.08 19.75
N ASP A 88 -5.58 -19.05 19.77
CA ASP A 88 -6.39 -18.69 20.92
C ASP A 88 -7.37 -19.81 21.32
N ALA A 89 -8.00 -20.46 20.34
CA ALA A 89 -8.89 -21.59 20.58
C ALA A 89 -8.14 -22.80 21.18
N GLN A 90 -6.96 -23.12 20.65
CA GLN A 90 -6.11 -24.21 21.16
C GLN A 90 -5.61 -23.91 22.58
N PHE A 91 -5.22 -22.66 22.86
CA PHE A 91 -4.81 -22.24 24.20
C PHE A 91 -5.96 -22.40 25.22
N ARG A 92 -7.18 -21.98 24.87
CA ARG A 92 -8.36 -22.16 25.73
C ARG A 92 -8.71 -23.64 25.93
N ALA A 93 -8.65 -24.43 24.86
CA ALA A 93 -8.94 -25.87 24.93
C ALA A 93 -7.92 -26.65 25.79
N SER A 94 -6.65 -26.24 25.78
CA SER A 94 -5.58 -26.87 26.58
C SER A 94 -5.54 -26.43 28.05
N ARG A 95 -6.37 -25.45 28.44
CA ARG A 95 -6.54 -24.99 29.84
C ARG A 95 -8.02 -24.84 30.21
N PRO A 96 -8.76 -25.94 30.34
CA PRO A 96 -10.15 -25.86 30.78
C PRO A 96 -10.21 -25.52 32.28
N GLY A 97 -10.59 -24.29 32.63
CA GLY A 97 -10.91 -23.92 34.03
C GLY A 97 -10.27 -22.64 34.61
N TYR A 98 -9.67 -21.77 33.81
CA TYR A 98 -9.33 -20.38 34.20
C TYR A 98 -10.16 -19.37 33.40
#